data_AF-A0A947YE56-F1
#
_entry.id   AF-A0A947YE56-F1
#
_cell.length_a   1.000
_cell.length_b   1.000
_cell.length_c   1.000
_cell.angle_alpha   90.00
_cell.angle_beta   90.00
_cell.angle_gamma   90.00
#
_symmetry.space_group_name_H-M   'P 1'
#
loop_
_entity.id
_entity.type
_entity.pdbx_description
1 polymer ?
#
loop_
_entity_poly.entity_id
_entity_poly.type
_entity_poly.pdbx_seq_one_letter_code
_entity_poly.pdbx_strand_id
1 'polypeptide(L)'
;MLTKTDFLMYLDCPLHLWAKSHGQAEEKEPNEHEKFLIKQGYEIEKLAQQYIEEVLMEEKYSSEATVSFQDEVEDGGFHARLDAFVHDPEKDIYDLYEIKSSTSVDKDNKYDATFQHLLCQDVLPINKTYLLHLNGEYVKKGEINISKLFVVKDMSKDIEKLQDEVKRERISALAVMNSDSPPVDEHCYKPNDCSCSQLCHPNLHDSPIYDLPYGNKKKYQSLLQMGISALVDIPDYFKLSLRQETLVCSAKQGSPVIKAEEIKKELNKLVYPLYFLDYETFNSALPLYNGQKPYQQTVFQYSLHILDSRDGKLEHKEFLWLKDEDPSRALCEQLIKDIGTKGSVIVWNKGFEMGRNKELAELQPKFAKQLLDINKRVFDLMEIFSKCLYVDHRFHGSCSIKNVLPVLVPELSYKKLTVSQGDQAMMTWYNLVHGRRGKGKNQTAFYDLLDYCKLDTLAMVEIWKKLSLV
;
A
#
# COMPACT_ATOMS: atom_id res chain seq x y z
N MET A 1 5.24 -8.68 -29.01
CA MET A 1 4.01 -7.88 -29.07
C MET A 1 3.86 -7.14 -27.76
N LEU A 2 3.27 -5.95 -27.80
CA LEU A 2 3.08 -5.10 -26.64
C LEU A 2 1.79 -5.52 -25.91
N THR A 3 1.91 -5.88 -24.63
CA THR A 3 0.78 -6.29 -23.78
C THR A 3 0.18 -5.14 -22.97
N LYS A 4 -0.98 -5.36 -22.33
CA LYS A 4 -1.56 -4.41 -21.36
C LYS A 4 -0.58 -4.04 -20.24
N THR A 5 0.16 -5.01 -19.71
CA THR A 5 1.15 -4.79 -18.66
C THR A 5 2.34 -3.95 -19.16
N ASP A 6 2.78 -4.18 -20.39
CA ASP A 6 3.84 -3.39 -21.02
C ASP A 6 3.40 -1.94 -21.26
N PHE A 7 2.13 -1.75 -21.66
CA PHE A 7 1.55 -0.43 -21.84
C PHE A 7 1.50 0.37 -20.54
N LEU A 8 1.02 -0.23 -19.44
CA LEU A 8 1.00 0.42 -18.13
C LEU A 8 2.43 0.74 -17.64
N MET A 9 3.40 -0.15 -17.88
CA MET A 9 4.81 0.09 -17.58
C MET A 9 5.37 1.30 -18.33
N TYR A 10 5.03 1.45 -19.62
CA TYR A 10 5.40 2.61 -20.42
C TYR A 10 4.79 3.91 -19.89
N LEU A 11 3.51 3.89 -19.48
CA LEU A 11 2.85 5.07 -18.94
C LEU A 11 3.47 5.54 -17.61
N ASP A 12 4.00 4.62 -16.81
CA ASP A 12 4.77 4.96 -15.60
C ASP A 12 6.16 5.52 -15.97
N CYS A 13 6.91 4.78 -16.81
CA CYS A 13 8.24 5.17 -17.27
C CYS A 13 8.62 4.47 -18.59
N PRO A 14 8.75 5.20 -19.71
CA PRO A 14 9.12 4.60 -21.00
C PRO A 14 10.46 3.84 -20.96
N LEU A 15 11.42 4.32 -20.17
CA LEU A 15 12.72 3.64 -19.99
C LEU A 15 12.57 2.26 -19.32
N HIS A 16 11.58 2.06 -18.45
CA HIS A 16 11.32 0.75 -17.85
C HIS A 16 10.83 -0.26 -18.90
N LEU A 17 9.92 0.16 -19.81
CA LEU A 17 9.47 -0.71 -20.90
C LEU A 17 10.64 -1.07 -21.83
N TRP A 18 11.45 -0.09 -22.22
CA TRP A 18 12.65 -0.32 -23.03
C TRP A 18 13.61 -1.30 -22.33
N ALA A 19 13.93 -1.06 -21.06
CA ALA A 19 14.85 -1.91 -20.31
C ALA A 19 14.33 -3.35 -20.17
N LYS A 20 13.03 -3.54 -19.90
CA LYS A 20 12.42 -4.88 -19.85
C LYS A 20 12.52 -5.60 -21.19
N SER A 21 12.16 -4.94 -22.28
CA SER A 21 12.18 -5.53 -23.63
C SER A 21 13.58 -5.88 -24.13
N HIS A 22 14.62 -5.22 -23.60
CA HIS A 22 16.01 -5.44 -23.95
C HIS A 22 16.80 -6.23 -22.90
N GLY A 23 16.14 -6.84 -21.90
CA GLY A 23 16.80 -7.64 -20.86
C GLY A 23 17.74 -6.85 -19.95
N GLN A 24 17.50 -5.55 -19.80
CA GLN A 24 18.27 -4.63 -18.93
C GLN A 24 17.55 -4.24 -17.65
N ALA A 25 16.30 -4.68 -17.46
CA ALA A 25 15.60 -4.55 -16.19
C ALA A 25 16.11 -5.59 -15.18
N GLU A 26 16.24 -5.20 -13.91
CA GLU A 26 16.56 -6.13 -12.82
C GLU A 26 15.40 -7.11 -12.63
N GLU A 27 15.66 -8.41 -12.77
CA GLU A 27 14.72 -9.43 -12.36
C GLU A 27 14.70 -9.53 -10.83
N LYS A 28 13.56 -9.18 -10.23
CA LYS A 28 13.32 -9.36 -8.80
C LYS A 28 12.30 -10.48 -8.62
N GLU A 29 12.73 -11.54 -7.95
CA GLU A 29 11.81 -12.60 -7.52
C GLU A 29 10.74 -12.00 -6.59
N PRO A 30 9.44 -12.28 -6.83
CA PRO A 30 8.39 -11.78 -5.97
C PRO A 30 8.61 -12.21 -4.53
N ASN A 31 8.45 -11.29 -3.59
CA ASN A 31 8.46 -11.60 -2.17
C ASN A 31 7.20 -12.40 -1.76
N GLU A 32 7.15 -12.90 -0.53
CA GLU A 32 6.04 -13.74 -0.08
C GLU A 32 4.69 -13.03 -0.08
N HIS A 33 4.67 -11.72 0.15
CA HIS A 33 3.45 -10.92 0.08
C HIS A 33 2.99 -10.75 -1.38
N GLU A 34 3.89 -10.47 -2.31
CA GLU A 34 3.57 -10.39 -3.75
C GLU A 34 3.05 -11.73 -4.29
N LYS A 35 3.67 -12.86 -3.91
CA LYS A 35 3.15 -14.21 -4.23
C LYS A 35 1.75 -14.44 -3.67
N PHE A 36 1.49 -13.97 -2.46
CA PHE A 36 0.16 -14.06 -1.85
C PHE A 36 -0.87 -13.23 -2.62
N LEU A 37 -0.53 -11.99 -3.01
CA LEU A 37 -1.41 -11.15 -3.82
C LEU A 37 -1.73 -11.78 -5.19
N ILE A 38 -0.73 -12.39 -5.84
CA ILE A 38 -0.93 -13.13 -7.11
C ILE A 38 -1.91 -14.30 -6.90
N LYS A 39 -1.67 -15.12 -5.87
CA LYS A 39 -2.56 -16.25 -5.53
C LYS A 39 -3.99 -15.79 -5.24
N GLN A 40 -4.13 -14.71 -4.48
CA GLN A 40 -5.42 -14.11 -4.17
C GLN A 40 -6.10 -13.58 -5.43
N GLY A 41 -5.35 -12.99 -6.37
CA GLY A 41 -5.85 -12.58 -7.67
C GLY A 41 -6.53 -13.72 -8.42
N TYR A 42 -5.86 -14.88 -8.53
CA TYR A 42 -6.45 -16.08 -9.17
C TYR A 42 -7.70 -16.61 -8.45
N GLU A 43 -7.74 -16.52 -7.11
CA GLU A 43 -8.93 -16.93 -6.34
C GLU A 43 -10.12 -16.00 -6.62
N ILE A 44 -9.89 -14.69 -6.68
CA ILE A 44 -10.93 -13.72 -7.05
C ILE A 44 -11.38 -13.92 -8.48
N GLU A 45 -10.44 -14.15 -9.41
CA GLU A 45 -10.75 -14.39 -10.82
C GLU A 45 -11.70 -15.60 -10.97
N LYS A 46 -11.42 -16.71 -10.28
CA LYS A 46 -12.30 -17.88 -10.30
C LYS A 46 -13.70 -17.58 -9.77
N LEU A 47 -13.82 -16.80 -8.69
CA LEU A 47 -15.12 -16.39 -8.16
C LEU A 47 -15.83 -15.42 -9.13
N ALA A 48 -15.09 -14.55 -9.80
CA ALA A 48 -15.64 -13.64 -10.79
C ALA A 48 -16.17 -14.40 -12.02
N GLN A 49 -15.47 -15.44 -12.48
CA GLN A 49 -15.96 -16.34 -13.53
C GLN A 49 -17.27 -17.01 -13.10
N GLN A 50 -17.33 -17.55 -11.89
CA GLN A 50 -18.56 -18.12 -11.33
C GLN A 50 -19.70 -17.09 -11.25
N TYR A 51 -19.41 -15.86 -10.81
CA TYR A 51 -20.40 -14.77 -10.79
C TYR A 51 -20.93 -14.46 -12.19
N ILE A 52 -20.05 -14.43 -13.19
CA ILE A 52 -20.43 -14.16 -14.57
C ILE A 52 -21.37 -15.28 -15.06
N GLU A 53 -20.96 -16.54 -14.93
CA GLU A 53 -21.72 -17.70 -15.41
C GLU A 53 -23.06 -17.88 -14.70
N GLU A 54 -23.09 -17.79 -13.37
CA GLU A 54 -24.26 -18.17 -12.56
C GLU A 54 -25.22 -17.01 -12.26
N VAL A 55 -24.75 -15.76 -12.34
CA VAL A 55 -25.55 -14.59 -11.94
C VAL A 55 -25.71 -13.61 -13.09
N LEU A 56 -24.59 -13.14 -13.65
CA LEU A 56 -24.61 -12.09 -14.66
C LEU A 56 -25.27 -12.57 -15.97
N MET A 57 -24.97 -13.78 -16.42
CA MET A 57 -25.57 -14.36 -17.63
C MET A 57 -27.08 -14.50 -17.50
N GLU A 58 -27.59 -14.98 -16.36
CA GLU A 58 -29.03 -15.11 -16.09
C GLU A 58 -29.73 -13.75 -15.98
N GLU A 59 -29.11 -12.76 -15.33
CA GLU A 59 -29.74 -11.47 -15.05
C GLU A 59 -29.71 -10.48 -16.22
N LYS A 60 -28.67 -10.52 -17.08
CA LYS A 60 -28.39 -9.48 -18.08
C LYS A 60 -28.52 -9.93 -19.53
N TYR A 61 -28.35 -11.22 -19.83
CA TYR A 61 -28.24 -11.72 -21.20
C TYR A 61 -29.37 -12.68 -21.56
N SER A 62 -29.56 -12.91 -22.87
CA SER A 62 -30.47 -13.94 -23.36
C SER A 62 -29.91 -15.33 -23.08
N SER A 63 -30.78 -16.35 -23.09
CA SER A 63 -30.36 -17.75 -22.92
C SER A 63 -29.47 -18.28 -24.04
N GLU A 64 -29.39 -17.57 -25.17
CA GLU A 64 -28.52 -17.92 -26.31
C GLU A 64 -27.14 -17.28 -26.22
N ALA A 65 -26.96 -16.29 -25.34
CA ALA A 65 -25.67 -15.65 -25.15
C ALA A 65 -24.64 -16.65 -24.61
N THR A 66 -23.39 -16.50 -25.03
CA THR A 66 -22.29 -17.36 -24.59
C THR A 66 -21.21 -16.53 -23.90
N VAL A 67 -20.52 -17.14 -22.94
CA VAL A 67 -19.36 -16.54 -22.27
C VAL A 67 -18.11 -17.36 -22.57
N SER A 68 -17.02 -16.66 -22.85
CA SER A 68 -15.67 -17.22 -22.94
C SER A 68 -14.75 -16.49 -21.97
N PHE A 69 -13.68 -17.18 -21.56
CA PHE A 69 -12.71 -16.66 -20.60
C PHE A 69 -11.32 -16.87 -21.16
N GLN A 70 -10.43 -15.92 -20.88
CA GLN A 70 -9.01 -16.03 -21.20
C GLN A 70 -8.70 -16.13 -22.70
N ASP A 71 -9.60 -15.60 -23.54
CA ASP A 71 -9.39 -15.49 -24.99
C ASP A 71 -8.23 -14.53 -25.29
N GLU A 72 -7.46 -14.85 -26.32
CA GLU A 72 -6.34 -14.03 -26.78
C GLU A 72 -6.72 -13.26 -28.05
N VAL A 73 -6.39 -11.96 -28.06
CA VAL A 73 -6.62 -11.07 -29.20
C VAL A 73 -5.32 -10.38 -29.56
N GLU A 74 -5.05 -10.30 -30.86
CA GLU A 74 -3.88 -9.64 -31.44
C GLU A 74 -4.30 -8.68 -32.56
N ASP A 75 -3.63 -7.53 -32.63
CA ASP A 75 -3.71 -6.63 -33.79
C ASP A 75 -2.38 -5.89 -33.97
N GLY A 76 -1.76 -6.00 -35.15
CA GLY A 76 -0.74 -5.07 -35.63
C GLY A 76 0.49 -4.85 -34.74
N GLY A 77 0.74 -5.71 -33.75
CA GLY A 77 1.83 -5.59 -32.76
C GLY A 77 1.38 -5.55 -31.29
N PHE A 78 0.08 -5.51 -31.02
CA PHE A 78 -0.52 -5.54 -29.69
C PHE A 78 -1.12 -6.91 -29.38
N HIS A 79 -1.12 -7.29 -28.10
CA HIS A 79 -1.69 -8.54 -27.62
C HIS A 79 -2.41 -8.32 -26.28
N ALA A 80 -3.58 -8.91 -26.10
CA ALA A 80 -4.22 -9.01 -24.80
C ALA A 80 -4.85 -10.39 -24.60
N ARG A 81 -4.71 -10.89 -23.38
CA ARG A 81 -5.51 -11.98 -22.84
C ARG A 81 -6.66 -11.36 -22.06
N LEU A 82 -7.88 -11.61 -22.52
CA LEU A 82 -9.11 -11.00 -22.00
C LEU A 82 -9.64 -11.83 -20.85
N ASP A 83 -10.10 -11.18 -19.78
CA ASP A 83 -10.55 -11.93 -18.61
C ASP A 83 -11.86 -12.67 -18.89
N ALA A 84 -12.87 -11.98 -19.42
CA ALA A 84 -14.12 -12.58 -19.85
C ALA A 84 -14.80 -11.81 -20.99
N PHE A 85 -15.51 -12.53 -21.84
CA PHE A 85 -16.16 -12.00 -23.03
C PHE A 85 -17.54 -12.63 -23.19
N VAL A 86 -18.58 -11.82 -23.37
CA VAL A 86 -19.96 -12.30 -23.56
C VAL A 86 -20.43 -11.95 -24.97
N HIS A 87 -20.82 -12.97 -25.75
CA HIS A 87 -21.37 -12.83 -27.10
C HIS A 87 -22.89 -12.91 -27.07
N ASP A 88 -23.56 -11.90 -27.61
CA ASP A 88 -24.99 -11.94 -27.93
C ASP A 88 -25.15 -12.30 -29.42
N PRO A 89 -25.51 -13.54 -29.76
CA PRO A 89 -25.56 -14.01 -31.14
C PRO A 89 -26.69 -13.38 -31.97
N GLU A 90 -27.76 -12.87 -31.33
CA GLU A 90 -28.87 -12.25 -32.07
C GLU A 90 -28.45 -10.92 -32.69
N LYS A 91 -27.58 -10.18 -32.00
CA LYS A 91 -27.09 -8.86 -32.43
C LYS A 91 -25.69 -8.92 -33.02
N ASP A 92 -25.02 -10.05 -32.86
CA ASP A 92 -23.61 -10.25 -33.17
C ASP A 92 -22.73 -9.17 -32.54
N ILE A 93 -22.89 -8.98 -31.24
CA ILE A 93 -22.12 -8.00 -30.45
C ILE A 93 -21.49 -8.66 -29.24
N TYR A 94 -20.43 -8.03 -28.75
CA TYR A 94 -19.70 -8.53 -27.61
C TYR A 94 -19.54 -7.50 -26.50
N ASP A 95 -19.71 -7.97 -25.26
CA ASP A 95 -19.41 -7.21 -24.04
C ASP A 95 -18.16 -7.77 -23.38
N LEU A 96 -17.14 -6.92 -23.17
CA LEU A 96 -15.88 -7.26 -22.51
C LEU A 96 -15.97 -7.01 -21.01
N TYR A 97 -15.42 -7.91 -20.20
CA TYR A 97 -15.33 -7.77 -18.74
C TYR A 97 -13.88 -7.96 -18.28
N GLU A 98 -13.28 -6.89 -17.74
CA GLU A 98 -11.98 -6.95 -17.06
C GLU A 98 -12.21 -7.18 -15.56
N ILE A 99 -11.57 -8.19 -14.97
CA ILE A 99 -11.74 -8.61 -13.59
C ILE A 99 -10.64 -7.99 -12.73
N LYS A 100 -11.02 -7.30 -11.65
CA LYS A 100 -10.08 -6.73 -10.67
C LYS A 100 -10.37 -7.23 -9.27
N SER A 101 -9.32 -7.54 -8.51
CA SER A 101 -9.42 -7.86 -7.08
C SER A 101 -9.66 -6.63 -6.20
N SER A 102 -9.48 -5.42 -6.73
CA SER A 102 -9.70 -4.16 -6.01
C SER A 102 -11.19 -3.94 -5.70
N THR A 103 -11.49 -2.97 -4.84
CA THR A 103 -12.87 -2.58 -4.48
C THR A 103 -13.36 -1.32 -5.20
N SER A 104 -12.54 -0.75 -6.06
CA SER A 104 -12.81 0.51 -6.75
C SER A 104 -11.99 0.64 -8.03
N VAL A 105 -12.48 1.44 -8.96
CA VAL A 105 -11.80 1.74 -10.23
C VAL A 105 -10.80 2.88 -10.05
N ASP A 106 -9.51 2.59 -10.28
CA ASP A 106 -8.44 3.58 -10.29
C ASP A 106 -8.12 4.12 -11.71
N LYS A 107 -7.03 4.88 -11.85
CA LYS A 107 -6.59 5.42 -13.14
C LYS A 107 -6.10 4.31 -14.07
N ASP A 108 -5.25 3.42 -13.57
CA ASP A 108 -4.59 2.39 -14.38
C ASP A 108 -5.62 1.40 -14.93
N ASN A 109 -6.64 1.07 -14.13
CA ASN A 109 -7.82 0.30 -14.53
C ASN A 109 -8.53 0.90 -15.76
N LYS A 110 -8.59 2.24 -15.87
CA LYS A 110 -9.24 2.90 -17.01
C LYS A 110 -8.40 2.83 -18.27
N TYR A 111 -7.08 3.02 -18.14
CA TYR A 111 -6.16 2.90 -19.28
C TYR A 111 -6.11 1.45 -19.77
N ASP A 112 -6.11 0.48 -18.86
CA ASP A 112 -6.17 -0.94 -19.16
C ASP A 112 -7.46 -1.32 -19.92
N ALA A 113 -8.64 -0.98 -19.36
CA ALA A 113 -9.92 -1.24 -20.03
C ALA A 113 -10.01 -0.56 -21.41
N THR A 114 -9.46 0.66 -21.54
CA THR A 114 -9.42 1.38 -22.83
C THR A 114 -8.47 0.71 -23.82
N PHE A 115 -7.29 0.25 -23.35
CA PHE A 115 -6.33 -0.47 -24.18
C PHE A 115 -6.96 -1.73 -24.80
N GLN A 116 -7.61 -2.54 -23.96
CA GLN A 116 -8.26 -3.77 -24.40
C GLN A 116 -9.47 -3.49 -25.29
N HIS A 117 -10.32 -2.53 -24.93
CA HIS A 117 -11.47 -2.14 -25.75
C HIS A 117 -11.03 -1.79 -27.17
N LEU A 118 -10.01 -0.94 -27.31
CA LEU A 118 -9.50 -0.54 -28.61
C LEU A 118 -8.88 -1.70 -29.39
N LEU A 119 -8.13 -2.58 -28.73
CA LEU A 119 -7.57 -3.76 -29.35
C LEU A 119 -8.67 -4.69 -29.90
N CYS A 120 -9.70 -4.93 -29.11
CA CYS A 120 -10.80 -5.80 -29.51
C CYS A 120 -11.71 -5.16 -30.55
N GLN A 121 -11.93 -3.84 -30.51
CA GLN A 121 -12.80 -3.12 -31.45
C GLN A 121 -12.29 -3.21 -32.89
N ASP A 122 -10.98 -3.36 -33.09
CA ASP A 122 -10.37 -3.50 -34.42
C ASP A 122 -10.61 -4.90 -35.02
N VAL A 123 -11.00 -5.90 -34.21
CA VAL A 123 -11.22 -7.29 -34.64
C VAL A 123 -12.66 -7.81 -34.44
N LEU A 124 -13.42 -7.23 -33.51
CA LEU A 124 -14.73 -7.71 -33.05
C LEU A 124 -15.69 -6.53 -32.83
N PRO A 125 -17.01 -6.72 -33.06
CA PRO A 125 -18.03 -5.71 -32.79
C PRO A 125 -18.28 -5.54 -31.28
N ILE A 126 -17.38 -4.82 -30.60
CA ILE A 126 -17.51 -4.52 -29.18
C ILE A 126 -18.63 -3.50 -28.96
N ASN A 127 -19.61 -3.89 -28.15
CA ASN A 127 -20.68 -3.01 -27.69
C ASN A 127 -20.25 -2.26 -26.43
N LYS A 128 -19.89 -2.98 -25.37
CA LYS A 128 -19.47 -2.37 -24.10
C LYS A 128 -18.28 -3.05 -23.47
N THR A 129 -17.57 -2.30 -22.65
CA THR A 129 -16.52 -2.81 -21.77
C THR A 129 -16.89 -2.47 -20.33
N TYR A 130 -16.77 -3.47 -19.48
CA TYR A 130 -17.08 -3.43 -18.07
C TYR A 130 -15.84 -3.75 -17.25
N LEU A 131 -15.78 -3.18 -16.06
CA LEU A 131 -14.85 -3.60 -15.04
C LEU A 131 -15.63 -4.29 -13.92
N LEU A 132 -15.30 -5.55 -13.66
CA LEU A 132 -15.88 -6.37 -12.60
C LEU A 132 -14.91 -6.37 -11.41
N HIS A 133 -15.32 -5.75 -10.31
CA HIS A 133 -14.46 -5.63 -9.13
C HIS A 133 -15.19 -6.02 -7.85
N LEU A 134 -14.44 -6.24 -6.76
CA LEU A 134 -15.06 -6.59 -5.48
C LEU A 134 -15.95 -5.47 -4.96
N ASN A 135 -17.06 -5.86 -4.36
CA ASN A 135 -17.95 -4.96 -3.65
C ASN A 135 -17.34 -4.63 -2.28
N GLY A 136 -16.78 -3.43 -2.14
CA GLY A 136 -16.21 -2.96 -0.86
C GLY A 136 -17.19 -2.93 0.31
N GLU A 137 -18.50 -2.94 0.05
CA GLU A 137 -19.55 -2.99 1.07
C GLU A 137 -20.04 -4.41 1.39
N TYR A 138 -19.49 -5.44 0.71
CA TYR A 138 -19.81 -6.82 1.01
C TYR A 138 -19.41 -7.17 2.45
N VAL A 139 -20.31 -7.78 3.22
CA VAL A 139 -20.03 -8.27 4.57
C VAL A 139 -20.22 -9.77 4.61
N LYS A 140 -19.15 -10.50 4.97
CA LYS A 140 -19.16 -11.97 5.02
C LYS A 140 -20.11 -12.49 6.10
N LYS A 141 -20.97 -13.45 5.72
CA LYS A 141 -21.89 -14.14 6.63
C LYS A 141 -21.98 -15.63 6.26
N GLY A 142 -21.17 -16.46 6.92
CA GLY A 142 -21.04 -17.87 6.55
C GLY A 142 -20.18 -18.03 5.30
N GLU A 143 -20.65 -18.83 4.36
CA GLU A 143 -20.00 -19.01 3.04
C GLU A 143 -20.08 -17.74 2.19
N ILE A 144 -19.21 -17.64 1.19
CA ILE A 144 -19.18 -16.50 0.26
C ILE A 144 -20.48 -16.49 -0.55
N ASN A 145 -21.15 -15.34 -0.55
CA ASN A 145 -22.36 -15.13 -1.33
C ASN A 145 -21.98 -14.44 -2.63
N ILE A 146 -21.93 -15.22 -3.71
CA ILE A 146 -21.38 -14.81 -5.00
C ILE A 146 -22.15 -13.65 -5.63
N SER A 147 -23.49 -13.64 -5.52
CA SER A 147 -24.35 -12.63 -6.13
C SER A 147 -24.22 -11.23 -5.51
N LYS A 148 -23.56 -11.12 -4.34
CA LYS A 148 -23.30 -9.84 -3.65
C LYS A 148 -21.83 -9.45 -3.64
N LEU A 149 -20.94 -10.32 -4.08
CA LEU A 149 -19.49 -10.16 -3.93
C LEU A 149 -18.92 -9.15 -4.91
N PHE A 150 -19.51 -9.00 -6.09
CA PHE A 150 -18.96 -8.17 -7.17
C PHE A 150 -19.84 -6.96 -7.51
N VAL A 151 -19.21 -5.97 -8.12
CA VAL A 151 -19.83 -4.80 -8.75
C VAL A 151 -19.40 -4.76 -10.21
N VAL A 152 -20.37 -4.59 -11.10
CA VAL A 152 -20.14 -4.41 -12.54
C VAL A 152 -20.18 -2.92 -12.87
N LYS A 153 -19.05 -2.37 -13.32
CA LYS A 153 -18.94 -0.95 -13.71
C LYS A 153 -18.85 -0.80 -15.22
N ASP A 154 -19.80 -0.08 -15.82
CA ASP A 154 -19.73 0.31 -17.24
C ASP A 154 -18.64 1.38 -17.44
N MET A 155 -17.67 1.08 -18.33
CA MET A 155 -16.49 1.90 -18.59
C MET A 155 -16.64 2.82 -19.81
N SER A 156 -17.80 2.83 -20.48
CA SER A 156 -17.98 3.54 -21.76
C SER A 156 -17.57 5.02 -21.71
N LYS A 157 -17.91 5.73 -20.63
CA LYS A 157 -17.56 7.16 -20.46
C LYS A 157 -16.06 7.37 -20.23
N ASP A 158 -15.41 6.45 -19.53
CA ASP A 158 -13.97 6.53 -19.29
C ASP A 158 -13.21 6.25 -20.60
N ILE A 159 -13.67 5.26 -21.38
CA ILE A 159 -13.12 4.90 -22.69
C ILE A 159 -13.30 6.05 -23.68
N GLU A 160 -14.49 6.64 -23.79
CA GLU A 160 -14.76 7.77 -24.68
C GLU A 160 -13.78 8.93 -24.43
N LYS A 161 -13.45 9.18 -23.15
CA LYS A 161 -12.53 10.23 -22.74
C LYS A 161 -11.06 9.90 -23.02
N LEU A 162 -10.65 8.63 -22.90
CA LEU A 162 -9.25 8.22 -22.95
C LEU A 162 -8.82 7.65 -24.31
N GLN A 163 -9.76 7.24 -25.17
CA GLN A 163 -9.47 6.50 -26.40
C GLN A 163 -8.41 7.18 -27.29
N ASP A 164 -8.48 8.49 -27.49
CA ASP A 164 -7.55 9.20 -28.37
C ASP A 164 -6.14 9.27 -27.77
N GLU A 165 -6.04 9.42 -26.46
CA GLU A 165 -4.77 9.38 -25.74
C GLU A 165 -4.18 7.98 -25.82
N VAL A 166 -4.95 6.96 -25.45
CA VAL A 166 -4.50 5.56 -25.46
C VAL A 166 -4.09 5.13 -26.87
N LYS A 167 -4.85 5.48 -27.93
CA LYS A 167 -4.46 5.21 -29.32
C LYS A 167 -3.06 5.75 -29.65
N ARG A 168 -2.77 7.00 -29.30
CA ARG A 168 -1.45 7.62 -29.54
C ARG A 168 -0.37 6.95 -28.70
N GLU A 169 -0.61 6.79 -27.40
CA GLU A 169 0.39 6.24 -26.48
C GLU A 169 0.72 4.78 -26.79
N ARG A 170 -0.23 3.97 -27.27
CA ARG A 170 0.04 2.58 -27.73
C ARG A 170 1.09 2.54 -28.82
N ILE A 171 1.00 3.45 -29.80
CA ILE A 171 1.95 3.54 -30.91
C ILE A 171 3.32 3.98 -30.40
N SER A 172 3.36 5.01 -29.54
CA SER A 172 4.60 5.46 -28.91
C SER A 172 5.27 4.37 -28.08
N ALA A 173 4.49 3.62 -27.29
CA ALA A 173 4.98 2.53 -26.48
C ALA A 173 5.56 1.39 -27.34
N LEU A 174 4.90 1.05 -28.46
CA LEU A 174 5.40 0.06 -29.41
C LEU A 174 6.71 0.51 -30.07
N ALA A 175 6.84 1.80 -30.38
CA ALA A 175 8.08 2.37 -30.91
C ALA A 175 9.22 2.32 -29.88
N VAL A 176 8.95 2.64 -28.61
CA VAL A 176 9.93 2.55 -27.53
C VAL A 176 10.38 1.10 -27.30
N MET A 177 9.44 0.15 -27.27
CA MET A 177 9.74 -1.27 -27.09
C MET A 177 10.68 -1.82 -28.18
N ASN A 178 10.56 -1.31 -29.42
CA ASN A 178 11.34 -1.78 -30.57
C ASN A 178 12.57 -0.91 -30.88
N SER A 179 12.87 0.11 -30.06
CA SER A 179 14.00 1.02 -30.30
C SER A 179 15.33 0.39 -29.90
N ASP A 180 16.34 0.44 -30.78
CA ASP A 180 17.69 -0.04 -30.47
C ASP A 180 18.39 0.74 -29.34
N SER A 181 17.96 1.98 -29.09
CA SER A 181 18.55 2.87 -28.10
C SER A 181 17.55 3.25 -27.00
N PRO A 182 18.01 3.39 -25.73
CA PRO A 182 17.14 3.81 -24.64
C PRO A 182 16.65 5.25 -24.84
N PRO A 183 15.45 5.58 -24.36
CA PRO A 183 15.00 6.97 -24.31
C PRO A 183 15.86 7.77 -23.31
N VAL A 184 16.70 8.68 -23.83
CA VAL A 184 17.81 9.33 -23.09
C VAL A 184 17.35 10.33 -22.02
N ASP A 185 16.10 10.80 -22.07
CA ASP A 185 15.53 11.79 -21.13
C ASP A 185 14.40 11.23 -20.23
N GLU A 186 14.05 9.95 -20.38
CA GLU A 186 12.99 9.31 -19.61
C GLU A 186 13.58 8.51 -18.45
N HIS A 187 13.13 8.79 -17.23
CA HIS A 187 13.53 8.07 -16.04
C HIS A 187 12.43 8.16 -14.98
N CYS A 188 12.42 7.21 -14.06
CA CYS A 188 11.47 7.23 -12.96
C CYS A 188 11.85 8.29 -11.92
N TYR A 189 10.93 8.61 -11.02
CA TYR A 189 11.16 9.56 -9.92
C TYR A 189 11.14 8.88 -8.54
N LYS A 190 11.34 7.55 -8.54
CA LYS A 190 11.23 6.68 -7.36
C LYS A 190 12.45 5.73 -7.32
N PRO A 191 13.65 6.23 -6.99
CA PRO A 191 14.88 5.45 -7.07
C PRO A 191 14.83 4.16 -6.23
N ASN A 192 14.19 4.20 -5.06
CA ASN A 192 14.12 3.05 -4.15
C ASN A 192 13.26 1.89 -4.69
N ASP A 193 12.28 2.18 -5.53
CA ASP A 193 11.36 1.19 -6.11
C ASP A 193 11.71 0.88 -7.58
N CYS A 194 12.78 1.48 -8.11
CA CYS A 194 13.16 1.35 -9.51
C CYS A 194 13.73 -0.05 -9.81
N SER A 195 13.21 -0.70 -10.85
CA SER A 195 13.76 -1.95 -11.40
C SER A 195 14.93 -1.73 -12.36
N CYS A 196 15.24 -0.48 -12.70
CA CYS A 196 16.25 -0.10 -13.68
C CYS A 196 17.21 0.95 -13.08
N SER A 197 17.64 0.73 -11.83
CA SER A 197 18.32 1.74 -11.00
C SER A 197 19.55 2.35 -11.70
N GLN A 198 20.36 1.50 -12.33
CA GLN A 198 21.57 1.91 -13.07
C GLN A 198 21.28 2.75 -14.31
N LEU A 199 20.12 2.55 -14.95
CA LEU A 199 19.71 3.32 -16.13
C LEU A 199 19.01 4.62 -15.73
N CYS A 200 18.06 4.54 -14.80
CA CYS A 200 17.28 5.71 -14.35
C CYS A 200 18.10 6.68 -13.50
N HIS A 201 19.04 6.16 -12.70
CA HIS A 201 19.73 6.91 -11.64
C HIS A 201 21.22 6.55 -11.51
N PRO A 202 22.02 6.64 -12.60
CA PRO A 202 23.42 6.19 -12.61
C PRO A 202 24.33 6.90 -11.59
N ASN A 203 23.98 8.12 -11.16
CA ASN A 203 24.76 8.94 -10.23
C ASN A 203 23.88 9.48 -9.09
N LEU A 204 23.12 8.61 -8.43
CA LEU A 204 22.24 9.01 -7.33
C LEU A 204 23.06 9.51 -6.12
N HIS A 205 22.83 10.76 -5.71
CA HIS A 205 23.45 11.36 -4.53
C HIS A 205 22.86 10.80 -3.22
N ASP A 206 23.60 10.86 -2.10
CA ASP A 206 23.15 10.41 -0.76
C ASP A 206 21.97 11.21 -0.19
N SER A 207 21.76 12.42 -0.71
CA SER A 207 20.62 13.29 -0.40
C SER A 207 20.03 13.79 -1.71
N PRO A 208 19.38 12.91 -2.48
CA PRO A 208 18.91 13.23 -3.82
C PRO A 208 17.67 14.13 -3.75
N ILE A 209 17.37 14.85 -4.83
CA ILE A 209 16.14 15.65 -4.91
C ILE A 209 14.86 14.82 -4.70
N TYR A 210 14.91 13.50 -4.93
CA TYR A 210 13.80 12.57 -4.74
C TYR A 210 13.39 12.39 -3.27
N ASP A 211 14.25 12.79 -2.32
CA ASP A 211 13.91 12.85 -0.89
C ASP A 211 12.99 14.04 -0.56
N LEU A 212 12.68 14.92 -1.51
CA LEU A 212 11.73 16.01 -1.27
C LEU A 212 10.34 15.42 -0.94
N PRO A 213 9.79 15.69 0.25
CA PRO A 213 8.50 15.17 0.65
C PRO A 213 7.41 15.74 -0.26
N TYR A 214 6.55 14.86 -0.75
CA TYR A 214 5.49 15.21 -1.71
C TYR A 214 6.04 15.88 -2.99
N GLY A 215 7.27 15.56 -3.38
CA GLY A 215 7.78 15.92 -4.70
C GLY A 215 6.96 15.26 -5.81
N ASN A 216 6.97 15.89 -6.99
CA ASN A 216 6.22 15.42 -8.15
C ASN A 216 7.06 15.55 -9.42
N LYS A 217 6.66 14.83 -10.48
CA LYS A 217 7.34 14.78 -11.78
C LYS A 217 7.76 16.16 -12.28
N LYS A 218 6.84 17.13 -12.31
CA LYS A 218 7.12 18.51 -12.80
C LYS A 218 8.22 19.20 -11.97
N LYS A 219 8.19 19.04 -10.65
CA LYS A 219 9.20 19.64 -9.75
C LYS A 219 10.57 19.02 -9.98
N TYR A 220 10.65 17.69 -10.05
CA TYR A 220 11.91 16.99 -10.29
C TYR A 220 12.49 17.34 -11.66
N GLN A 221 11.67 17.34 -12.72
CA GLN A 221 12.09 17.77 -14.06
C GLN A 221 12.65 19.18 -14.06
N SER A 222 12.00 20.12 -13.35
CA SER A 222 12.48 21.50 -13.26
C SER A 222 13.87 21.59 -12.61
N LEU A 223 14.11 20.83 -11.54
CA LEU A 223 15.42 20.78 -10.87
C LEU A 223 16.49 20.15 -11.76
N LEU A 224 16.18 19.03 -12.40
CA LEU A 224 17.12 18.33 -13.29
C LEU A 224 17.48 19.18 -14.52
N GLN A 225 16.52 19.92 -15.10
CA GLN A 225 16.79 20.88 -16.18
C GLN A 225 17.73 22.02 -15.77
N MET A 226 17.79 22.34 -14.48
CA MET A 226 18.75 23.29 -13.90
C MET A 226 20.10 22.64 -13.57
N GLY A 227 20.27 21.33 -13.82
CA GLY A 227 21.46 20.56 -13.45
C GLY A 227 21.52 20.17 -11.97
N ILE A 228 20.39 20.25 -11.24
CA ILE A 228 20.33 20.00 -9.80
C ILE A 228 19.80 18.59 -9.52
N SER A 229 20.62 17.76 -8.89
CA SER A 229 20.27 16.37 -8.52
C SER A 229 20.31 16.09 -7.01
N ALA A 230 20.88 17.00 -6.20
CA ALA A 230 20.95 16.89 -4.74
C ALA A 230 20.17 18.00 -4.01
N LEU A 231 19.70 17.71 -2.80
CA LEU A 231 18.98 18.69 -1.96
C LEU A 231 19.82 19.92 -1.62
N VAL A 232 21.13 19.73 -1.39
CA VAL A 232 22.07 20.79 -1.00
C VAL A 232 22.28 21.83 -2.10
N ASP A 233 22.08 21.44 -3.36
CA ASP A 233 22.28 22.28 -4.55
C ASP A 233 21.01 23.05 -4.95
N ILE A 234 19.87 22.82 -4.27
CA ILE A 234 18.63 23.54 -4.57
C ILE A 234 18.79 25.03 -4.21
N PRO A 235 18.62 25.96 -5.15
CA PRO A 235 18.80 27.37 -4.89
C PRO A 235 17.62 27.95 -4.11
N ASP A 236 17.87 28.99 -3.31
CA ASP A 236 16.88 29.57 -2.38
C ASP A 236 15.69 30.23 -3.10
N TYR A 237 15.86 30.60 -4.38
CA TYR A 237 14.76 31.13 -5.20
C TYR A 237 13.82 30.04 -5.74
N PHE A 238 14.19 28.76 -5.66
CA PHE A 238 13.36 27.67 -6.13
C PHE A 238 12.17 27.48 -5.19
N LYS A 239 10.95 27.57 -5.71
CA LYS A 239 9.74 27.53 -4.89
C LYS A 239 9.51 26.15 -4.26
N LEU A 240 9.63 26.09 -2.94
CA LEU A 240 9.39 24.92 -2.13
C LEU A 240 8.22 25.15 -1.17
N SER A 241 7.69 24.07 -0.59
CA SER A 241 6.79 24.19 0.56
C SER A 241 7.62 24.33 1.83
N LEU A 242 7.04 24.86 2.91
CA LEU A 242 7.73 24.99 4.21
C LEU A 242 8.43 23.69 4.65
N ARG A 243 7.80 22.54 4.45
CA ARG A 243 8.37 21.22 4.79
C ARG A 243 9.59 20.88 3.93
N GLN A 244 9.52 21.17 2.63
CA GLN A 244 10.64 20.96 1.70
C GLN A 244 11.79 21.95 2.00
N GLU A 245 11.48 23.23 2.25
CA GLU A 245 12.46 24.25 2.63
C GLU A 245 13.20 23.86 3.92
N THR A 246 12.46 23.39 4.94
CA THR A 246 13.06 22.98 6.21
C THR A 246 13.99 21.77 6.03
N LEU A 247 13.62 20.82 5.17
CA LEU A 247 14.47 19.67 4.83
C LEU A 247 15.74 20.10 4.09
N VAL A 248 15.60 20.97 3.08
CA VAL A 248 16.73 21.51 2.32
C VAL A 248 17.66 22.33 3.21
N CYS A 249 17.10 23.12 4.13
CA CYS A 249 17.87 23.84 5.15
C CYS A 249 18.69 22.85 6.00
N SER A 250 18.05 21.81 6.54
CA SER A 250 18.73 20.76 7.30
C SER A 250 19.86 20.09 6.51
N ALA A 251 19.64 19.82 5.21
CA ALA A 251 20.64 19.22 4.33
C ALA A 251 21.84 20.15 4.10
N LYS A 252 21.59 21.42 3.77
CA LYS A 252 22.63 22.43 3.53
C LYS A 252 23.51 22.68 4.75
N GLN A 253 22.92 22.70 5.96
CA GLN A 253 23.65 22.91 7.20
C GLN A 253 24.23 21.63 7.83
N GLY A 254 23.92 20.45 7.28
CA GLY A 254 24.38 19.14 7.78
C GLY A 254 23.92 18.80 9.20
N SER A 255 22.81 19.40 9.68
CA SER A 255 22.31 19.23 11.05
C SER A 255 20.79 19.40 11.11
N PRO A 256 20.11 18.87 12.14
CA PRO A 256 18.66 18.97 12.24
C PRO A 256 18.18 20.40 12.48
N VAL A 257 16.99 20.73 11.97
CA VAL A 257 16.24 21.93 12.32
C VAL A 257 15.22 21.56 13.40
N ILE A 258 15.36 22.15 14.59
CA ILE A 258 14.61 21.77 15.80
C ILE A 258 13.90 22.97 16.41
N LYS A 259 12.58 22.85 16.63
CA LYS A 259 11.73 23.83 17.32
C LYS A 259 11.48 23.41 18.77
N ALA A 260 12.52 23.48 19.60
CA ALA A 260 12.53 22.91 20.96
C ALA A 260 11.32 23.33 21.82
N GLU A 261 10.99 24.62 21.88
CA GLU A 261 9.86 25.12 22.71
C GLU A 261 8.49 24.57 22.25
N GLU A 262 8.28 24.39 20.94
CA GLU A 262 7.04 23.80 20.43
C GLU A 262 6.99 22.29 20.69
N ILE A 263 8.12 21.58 20.57
CA ILE A 263 8.20 20.15 20.94
C ILE A 263 7.85 19.98 22.42
N LYS A 264 8.48 20.76 23.30
CA LYS A 264 8.21 20.76 24.74
C LYS A 264 6.75 21.05 25.05
N LYS A 265 6.14 22.04 24.38
CA LYS A 265 4.73 22.36 24.51
C LYS A 265 3.81 21.23 24.06
N GLU A 266 4.14 20.51 22.98
CA GLU A 266 3.39 19.33 22.55
C GLU A 266 3.51 18.19 23.57
N LEU A 267 4.72 17.87 24.03
CA LEU A 267 4.97 16.79 25.00
C LEU A 267 4.37 17.08 26.38
N ASN A 268 4.27 18.35 26.79
CA ASN A 268 3.62 18.73 28.06
C ASN A 268 2.10 18.45 28.09
N LYS A 269 1.47 18.11 26.96
CA LYS A 269 0.07 17.69 26.90
C LYS A 269 -0.11 16.24 27.37
N LEU A 270 0.97 15.46 27.43
CA LEU A 270 0.92 14.07 27.83
C LEU A 270 0.58 13.92 29.32
N VAL A 271 -0.31 12.97 29.62
CA VAL A 271 -0.77 12.68 30.97
C VAL A 271 -0.39 11.24 31.29
N TYR A 272 0.26 11.02 32.44
CA TYR A 272 0.62 9.68 32.90
C TYR A 272 -0.63 8.91 33.40
N PRO A 273 -0.64 7.56 33.29
CA PRO A 273 0.36 6.70 32.65
C PRO A 273 0.45 6.90 31.13
N LEU A 274 1.64 6.74 30.56
CA LEU A 274 1.85 6.75 29.11
C LEU A 274 1.78 5.33 28.57
N TYR A 275 0.97 5.12 27.54
CA TYR A 275 0.80 3.84 26.85
C TYR A 275 1.32 3.96 25.42
N PHE A 276 2.39 3.27 25.07
CA PHE A 276 2.91 3.23 23.70
C PHE A 276 2.32 2.00 23.01
N LEU A 277 1.36 2.22 22.10
CA LEU A 277 0.55 1.18 21.46
C LEU A 277 0.88 1.09 19.98
N ASP A 278 1.00 -0.14 19.49
CA ASP A 278 1.17 -0.47 18.08
C ASP A 278 0.38 -1.74 17.75
N TYR A 279 -0.26 -1.77 16.58
CA TYR A 279 -1.01 -2.93 16.07
C TYR A 279 -0.35 -3.56 14.85
N GLU A 280 -0.36 -4.89 14.84
CA GLU A 280 -0.08 -5.68 13.65
C GLU A 280 -1.36 -6.26 13.06
N THR A 281 -1.49 -6.12 11.74
CA THR A 281 -2.75 -6.35 11.04
C THR A 281 -2.56 -7.13 9.74
N PHE A 282 -3.61 -7.85 9.37
CA PHE A 282 -3.68 -8.59 8.11
C PHE A 282 -4.92 -8.16 7.33
N ASN A 283 -4.80 -7.95 6.03
CA ASN A 283 -5.95 -7.74 5.15
C ASN A 283 -5.86 -8.58 3.88
N SER A 284 -7.02 -8.93 3.36
CA SER A 284 -7.17 -9.75 2.15
C SER A 284 -8.37 -9.29 1.34
N ALA A 285 -8.34 -9.52 0.02
CA ALA A 285 -9.45 -9.22 -0.88
C ALA A 285 -10.74 -9.95 -0.43
N LEU A 286 -10.64 -11.23 -0.07
CA LEU A 286 -11.75 -11.94 0.59
C LEU A 286 -11.68 -11.74 2.11
N PRO A 287 -12.80 -11.39 2.78
CA PRO A 287 -12.83 -11.31 4.24
C PRO A 287 -12.58 -12.70 4.85
N LEU A 288 -11.69 -12.78 5.85
CA LEU A 288 -11.39 -14.05 6.54
C LEU A 288 -12.56 -14.47 7.44
N TYR A 289 -13.10 -13.52 8.20
CA TYR A 289 -14.07 -13.81 9.26
C TYR A 289 -15.44 -13.18 9.00
N ASN A 290 -16.46 -13.71 9.67
CA ASN A 290 -17.82 -13.17 9.58
C ASN A 290 -17.88 -11.73 10.11
N GLY A 291 -18.68 -10.88 9.48
CA GLY A 291 -18.79 -9.48 9.83
C GLY A 291 -17.72 -8.57 9.20
N GLN A 292 -16.70 -9.14 8.55
CA GLN A 292 -15.66 -8.38 7.85
C GLN A 292 -16.00 -8.11 6.38
N LYS A 293 -15.39 -7.06 5.84
CA LYS A 293 -15.46 -6.61 4.44
C LYS A 293 -14.15 -6.86 3.66
N PRO A 294 -14.18 -6.86 2.31
CA PRO A 294 -12.97 -6.92 1.50
C PRO A 294 -11.93 -5.88 1.93
N TYR A 295 -10.67 -6.31 2.05
CA TYR A 295 -9.53 -5.52 2.53
C TYR A 295 -9.68 -4.91 3.94
N GLN A 296 -10.71 -5.29 4.71
CA GLN A 296 -10.81 -4.90 6.11
C GLN A 296 -9.65 -5.51 6.91
N GLN A 297 -9.13 -4.74 7.86
CA GLN A 297 -7.97 -5.10 8.64
C GLN A 297 -8.37 -6.02 9.80
N THR A 298 -7.72 -7.17 9.87
CA THR A 298 -7.77 -8.10 10.99
C THR A 298 -6.61 -7.78 11.91
N VAL A 299 -6.89 -7.19 13.07
CA VAL A 299 -5.87 -6.97 14.10
C VAL A 299 -5.59 -8.30 14.79
N PHE A 300 -4.38 -8.82 14.64
CA PHE A 300 -4.00 -10.12 15.21
C PHE A 300 -2.99 -10.00 16.35
N GLN A 301 -2.32 -8.85 16.47
CA GLN A 301 -1.33 -8.60 17.51
C GLN A 301 -1.33 -7.13 17.92
N TYR A 302 -0.95 -6.90 19.18
CA TYR A 302 -0.54 -5.58 19.64
C TYR A 302 0.67 -5.69 20.56
N SER A 303 1.47 -4.62 20.58
CA SER A 303 2.47 -4.37 21.62
C SER A 303 2.08 -3.15 22.43
N LEU A 304 2.41 -3.17 23.72
CA LEU A 304 2.10 -2.11 24.65
C LEU A 304 3.25 -1.90 25.64
N HIS A 305 3.95 -0.79 25.53
CA HIS A 305 4.84 -0.34 26.61
C HIS A 305 4.11 0.66 27.51
N ILE A 306 4.25 0.50 28.83
CA ILE A 306 3.56 1.31 29.83
C ILE A 306 4.58 1.99 30.72
N LEU A 307 4.42 3.29 30.90
CA LEU A 307 5.23 4.09 31.81
C LEU A 307 4.30 4.83 32.78
N ASP A 308 4.26 4.39 34.04
CA ASP A 308 3.30 4.89 35.03
C ASP A 308 3.59 6.31 35.53
N SER A 309 4.86 6.71 35.51
CA SER A 309 5.32 8.04 35.90
C SER A 309 6.66 8.34 35.24
N ARG A 310 7.11 9.59 35.29
CA ARG A 310 8.38 10.03 34.67
C ARG A 310 9.58 9.18 35.06
N ASP A 311 9.64 8.76 36.33
CA ASP A 311 10.73 7.96 36.90
C ASP A 311 10.31 6.50 37.14
N GLY A 312 9.16 6.09 36.59
CA GLY A 312 8.63 4.73 36.72
C GLY A 312 9.43 3.71 35.91
N LYS A 313 9.27 2.43 36.26
CA LYS A 313 9.81 1.33 35.45
C LYS A 313 8.94 1.17 34.20
N LEU A 314 9.58 0.99 33.05
CA LEU A 314 8.89 0.62 31.81
C LEU A 314 8.40 -0.82 31.91
N GLU A 315 7.09 -1.02 31.82
CA GLU A 315 6.44 -2.33 31.69
C GLU A 315 6.15 -2.61 30.21
N HIS A 316 6.18 -3.88 29.82
CA HIS A 316 5.80 -4.32 28.48
C HIS A 316 4.74 -5.41 28.58
N LYS A 317 3.68 -5.25 27.77
CA LYS A 317 2.61 -6.22 27.56
C LYS A 317 2.39 -6.41 26.08
N GLU A 318 1.85 -7.56 25.70
CA GLU A 318 1.65 -7.92 24.30
C GLU A 318 0.50 -8.92 24.16
N PHE A 319 -0.04 -9.00 22.95
CA PHE A 319 -1.02 -9.99 22.54
C PHE A 319 -0.68 -10.48 21.14
N LEU A 320 -0.79 -11.79 20.90
CA LEU A 320 -0.63 -12.39 19.58
C LEU A 320 -1.61 -13.56 19.43
N TRP A 321 -2.45 -13.52 18.40
CA TRP A 321 -3.42 -14.56 18.10
C TRP A 321 -2.89 -15.55 17.04
N LEU A 322 -2.98 -16.85 17.31
CA LEU A 322 -2.46 -17.90 16.41
C LEU A 322 -3.50 -18.96 16.04
N LYS A 323 -4.77 -18.74 16.35
CA LYS A 323 -5.83 -19.68 16.02
C LYS A 323 -6.49 -19.28 14.72
N ASP A 324 -6.99 -20.27 13.98
CA ASP A 324 -7.81 -20.06 12.78
C ASP A 324 -9.26 -19.68 13.16
N GLU A 325 -9.38 -18.60 13.92
CA GLU A 325 -10.60 -18.04 14.48
C GLU A 325 -10.46 -16.51 14.52
N ASP A 326 -11.58 -15.78 14.56
CA ASP A 326 -11.55 -14.30 14.63
C ASP A 326 -10.86 -13.81 15.93
N PRO A 327 -9.74 -13.06 15.84
CA PRO A 327 -9.01 -12.56 17.00
C PRO A 327 -9.75 -11.45 17.77
N SER A 328 -10.70 -10.76 17.12
CA SER A 328 -11.18 -9.43 17.54
C SER A 328 -11.70 -9.41 18.97
N ARG A 329 -12.48 -10.42 19.37
CA ARG A 329 -13.02 -10.53 20.73
C ARG A 329 -11.92 -10.70 21.78
N ALA A 330 -11.03 -11.68 21.59
CA ALA A 330 -9.97 -11.96 22.56
C ALA A 330 -8.99 -10.79 22.68
N LEU A 331 -8.68 -10.16 21.55
CA LEU A 331 -7.84 -8.97 21.50
C LEU A 331 -8.46 -7.81 22.29
N CYS A 332 -9.74 -7.51 22.07
CA CYS A 332 -10.43 -6.44 22.80
C CYS A 332 -10.51 -6.72 24.31
N GLU A 333 -10.79 -7.96 24.69
CA GLU A 333 -10.86 -8.38 26.10
C GLU A 333 -9.53 -8.19 26.83
N GLN A 334 -8.40 -8.42 26.17
CA GLN A 334 -7.06 -8.26 26.75
C GLN A 334 -6.61 -6.79 26.72
N LEU A 335 -6.76 -6.11 25.58
CA LEU A 335 -6.36 -4.71 25.42
C LEU A 335 -7.01 -3.78 26.45
N ILE A 336 -8.32 -3.94 26.71
CA ILE A 336 -9.05 -3.09 27.66
C ILE A 336 -8.64 -3.35 29.12
N LYS A 337 -8.09 -4.54 29.42
CA LYS A 337 -7.50 -4.82 30.74
C LYS A 337 -6.12 -4.18 30.87
N ASP A 338 -5.37 -4.14 29.78
CA ASP A 338 -3.99 -3.66 29.78
C ASP A 338 -3.90 -2.14 29.69
N ILE A 339 -4.79 -1.51 28.92
CA ILE A 339 -4.90 -0.06 28.82
C ILE A 339 -5.94 0.44 29.83
N GLY A 340 -5.46 1.16 30.85
CA GLY A 340 -6.33 1.79 31.84
C GLY A 340 -7.24 2.88 31.26
N THR A 341 -8.11 3.45 32.10
CA THR A 341 -9.13 4.45 31.73
C THR A 341 -8.64 5.90 31.78
N LYS A 342 -7.35 6.12 32.03
CA LYS A 342 -6.72 7.45 32.16
C LYS A 342 -5.32 7.40 31.55
N GLY A 343 -4.73 8.56 31.29
CA GLY A 343 -3.40 8.69 30.70
C GLY A 343 -3.42 8.84 29.18
N SER A 344 -2.27 9.08 28.57
CA SER A 344 -2.12 9.31 27.13
C SER A 344 -1.71 8.03 26.39
N VAL A 345 -2.31 7.79 25.22
CA VAL A 345 -1.99 6.66 24.35
C VAL A 345 -1.14 7.15 23.20
N ILE A 346 0.16 6.94 23.29
CA ILE A 346 1.15 7.35 22.31
C ILE A 346 1.20 6.31 21.20
N VAL A 347 1.11 6.78 19.97
CA VAL A 347 1.16 5.95 18.76
C VAL A 347 2.04 6.61 17.70
N TRP A 348 2.40 5.86 16.67
CA TRP A 348 3.06 6.37 15.47
C TRP A 348 2.11 6.23 14.29
N ASN A 349 1.49 7.32 13.83
CA ASN A 349 0.36 7.34 12.88
C ASN A 349 -1.01 7.03 13.51
N LYS A 350 -1.57 8.01 14.21
CA LYS A 350 -2.89 7.88 14.88
C LYS A 350 -4.04 7.52 13.95
N GLY A 351 -3.95 7.88 12.66
CA GLY A 351 -5.00 7.58 11.70
C GLY A 351 -5.25 6.08 11.56
N PHE A 352 -4.16 5.31 11.53
CA PHE A 352 -4.21 3.85 11.44
C PHE A 352 -4.73 3.23 12.74
N GLU A 353 -4.09 3.53 13.86
CA GLU A 353 -4.42 2.99 15.19
C GLU A 353 -5.86 3.32 15.62
N MET A 354 -6.28 4.57 15.43
CA MET A 354 -7.66 4.96 15.72
C MET A 354 -8.67 4.32 14.78
N GLY A 355 -8.27 4.05 13.53
CA GLY A 355 -9.06 3.29 12.56
C GLY A 355 -9.30 1.86 13.02
N ARG A 356 -8.24 1.16 13.47
CA ARG A 356 -8.33 -0.19 14.05
C ARG A 356 -9.26 -0.24 15.25
N ASN A 357 -9.14 0.72 16.18
CA ASN A 357 -10.04 0.79 17.32
C ASN A 357 -11.52 1.02 16.92
N LYS A 358 -11.80 1.76 15.84
CA LYS A 358 -13.16 1.95 15.34
C LYS A 358 -13.72 0.68 14.69
N GLU A 359 -12.92 0.03 13.85
CA GLU A 359 -13.31 -1.24 13.20
C GLU A 359 -13.55 -2.34 14.25
N LEU A 360 -12.68 -2.45 15.26
CA LEU A 360 -12.88 -3.36 16.40
C LEU A 360 -14.15 -3.01 17.20
N ALA A 361 -14.47 -1.72 17.35
CA ALA A 361 -15.70 -1.28 18.03
C ALA A 361 -16.98 -1.67 17.25
N GLU A 362 -16.93 -1.66 15.92
CA GLU A 362 -18.02 -2.11 15.06
C GLU A 362 -18.17 -3.64 15.09
N LEU A 363 -17.06 -4.38 15.03
CA LEU A 363 -17.04 -5.85 15.10
C LEU A 363 -17.45 -6.36 16.49
N GLN A 364 -17.05 -5.66 17.55
CA GLN A 364 -17.30 -6.03 18.94
C GLN A 364 -18.00 -4.92 19.73
N PRO A 365 -19.33 -4.70 19.51
CA PRO A 365 -20.08 -3.59 20.12
C PRO A 365 -20.00 -3.50 21.64
N LYS A 366 -19.77 -4.64 22.33
CA LYS A 366 -19.59 -4.71 23.79
C LYS A 366 -18.39 -3.88 24.29
N PHE A 367 -17.37 -3.71 23.46
CA PHE A 367 -16.11 -3.02 23.79
C PHE A 367 -16.03 -1.62 23.17
N ALA A 368 -17.02 -1.22 22.37
CA ALA A 368 -16.99 0.00 21.58
C ALA A 368 -16.73 1.27 22.41
N LYS A 369 -17.39 1.40 23.57
CA LYS A 369 -17.21 2.58 24.43
C LYS A 369 -15.76 2.74 24.90
N GLN A 370 -15.11 1.65 25.27
CA GLN A 370 -13.72 1.65 25.76
C GLN A 370 -12.73 1.89 24.62
N LEU A 371 -12.91 1.26 23.46
CA LEU A 371 -12.05 1.47 22.29
C LEU A 371 -12.13 2.92 21.79
N LEU A 372 -13.34 3.50 21.78
CA LEU A 372 -13.52 4.91 21.43
C LEU A 372 -13.00 5.87 22.52
N ASP A 373 -12.91 5.43 23.77
CA ASP A 373 -12.24 6.19 24.83
C ASP A 373 -10.71 6.22 24.64
N ILE A 374 -10.10 5.09 24.29
CA ILE A 374 -8.68 5.01 23.90
C ILE A 374 -8.39 6.05 22.81
N ASN A 375 -9.21 6.09 21.76
CA ASN A 375 -9.08 7.06 20.67
C ASN A 375 -9.11 8.53 21.10
N LYS A 376 -9.84 8.89 22.16
CA LYS A 376 -9.89 10.27 22.68
C LYS A 376 -8.59 10.68 23.37
N ARG A 377 -7.79 9.71 23.81
CA ARG A 377 -6.55 9.90 24.56
C ARG A 377 -5.30 9.72 23.71
N VAL A 378 -5.48 9.48 22.40
CA VAL A 378 -4.37 9.25 21.47
C VAL A 378 -3.54 10.51 21.26
N PHE A 379 -2.24 10.37 21.38
CA PHE A 379 -1.22 11.33 21.01
C PHE A 379 -0.34 10.72 19.91
N ASP A 380 -0.22 11.39 18.77
CA ASP A 380 0.60 10.89 17.66
C ASP A 380 2.02 11.46 17.74
N LEU A 381 2.99 10.62 18.09
CA LEU A 381 4.39 11.05 18.20
C LEU A 381 4.98 11.40 16.83
N MET A 382 4.45 10.81 15.75
CA MET A 382 4.87 11.12 14.38
C MET A 382 4.57 12.59 14.02
N GLU A 383 3.60 13.24 14.67
CA GLU A 383 3.25 14.64 14.40
C GLU A 383 4.36 15.63 14.73
N ILE A 384 5.29 15.30 15.63
CA ILE A 384 6.49 16.11 15.89
C ILE A 384 7.30 16.28 14.59
N PHE A 385 7.42 15.20 13.83
CA PHE A 385 8.19 15.16 12.58
C PHE A 385 7.35 15.68 11.41
N SER A 386 6.10 15.22 11.28
CA SER A 386 5.25 15.57 10.13
C SER A 386 4.84 17.04 10.12
N LYS A 387 4.75 17.70 11.29
CA LYS A 387 4.54 19.15 11.45
C LYS A 387 5.84 19.96 11.39
N CYS A 388 6.97 19.34 11.07
CA CYS A 388 8.28 20.00 10.94
C CYS A 388 8.71 20.71 12.24
N LEU A 389 8.48 20.09 13.40
CA LEU A 389 9.05 20.54 14.67
C LEU A 389 10.45 19.98 14.86
N TYR A 390 10.69 18.77 14.38
CA TYR A 390 12.02 18.15 14.26
C TYR A 390 12.20 17.68 12.82
N VAL A 391 13.15 18.26 12.10
CA VAL A 391 13.48 17.85 10.72
C VAL A 391 14.97 17.55 10.64
N ASP A 392 15.31 16.39 10.10
CA ASP A 392 16.68 15.98 9.82
C ASP A 392 16.74 15.46 8.38
N HIS A 393 17.73 15.91 7.60
CA HIS A 393 17.91 15.46 6.23
C HIS A 393 18.12 13.95 6.11
N ARG A 394 18.68 13.31 7.15
CA ARG A 394 18.90 11.87 7.22
C ARG A 394 17.62 11.05 7.38
N PHE A 395 16.47 11.69 7.57
CA PHE A 395 15.18 11.00 7.50
C PHE A 395 14.73 10.73 6.05
N HIS A 396 15.44 11.26 5.04
CA HIS A 396 15.14 11.09 3.62
C HIS A 396 13.70 11.56 3.28
N GLY A 397 13.31 12.71 3.83
CA GLY A 397 11.96 13.30 3.67
C GLY A 397 10.80 12.55 4.32
N SER A 398 11.07 11.37 4.89
CA SER A 398 10.08 10.49 5.51
C SER A 398 9.85 10.83 6.99
N CYS A 399 8.66 10.48 7.48
CA CYS A 399 8.37 10.43 8.92
C CYS A 399 8.08 9.00 9.40
N SER A 400 8.44 7.98 8.61
CA SER A 400 8.38 6.59 9.06
C SER A 400 9.31 6.39 10.24
N ILE A 401 8.86 5.64 11.26
CA ILE A 401 9.66 5.31 12.43
C ILE A 401 10.98 4.62 12.04
N LYS A 402 10.98 3.87 10.92
CA LYS A 402 12.16 3.18 10.39
C LYS A 402 13.25 4.11 9.86
N ASN A 403 12.88 5.33 9.45
CA ASN A 403 13.83 6.36 9.03
C ASN A 403 14.22 7.28 10.21
N VAL A 404 13.30 7.53 11.14
CA VAL A 404 13.56 8.40 12.29
C VAL A 404 14.42 7.71 13.36
N LEU A 405 14.08 6.46 13.71
CA LEU A 405 14.71 5.74 14.82
C LEU A 405 16.23 5.63 14.67
N PRO A 406 16.80 5.18 13.52
CA PRO A 406 18.24 4.99 13.41
C PRO A 406 19.04 6.30 13.50
N VAL A 407 18.39 7.45 13.26
CA VAL A 407 19.03 8.77 13.32
C VAL A 407 18.99 9.32 14.75
N LEU A 408 17.88 9.16 15.48
CA LEU A 408 17.73 9.65 16.86
C LEU A 408 18.33 8.70 17.91
N VAL A 409 18.29 7.40 17.63
CA VAL A 409 18.69 6.32 18.53
C VAL A 409 19.50 5.27 17.73
N PRO A 410 20.73 5.60 17.30
CA PRO A 410 21.53 4.73 16.42
C PRO A 410 21.83 3.33 16.98
N GLU A 411 21.75 3.17 18.29
CA GLU A 411 21.88 1.90 19.01
C GLU A 411 20.71 0.94 18.78
N LEU A 412 19.54 1.44 18.35
CA LEU A 412 18.35 0.64 18.03
C LEU A 412 18.11 0.57 16.52
N SER A 413 17.93 -0.64 15.99
CA SER A 413 17.74 -0.85 14.56
C SER A 413 16.98 -2.14 14.27
N TYR A 414 16.09 -2.07 13.27
CA TYR A 414 15.37 -3.22 12.72
C TYR A 414 16.26 -4.17 11.90
N LYS A 415 17.49 -3.76 11.54
CA LYS A 415 18.38 -4.50 10.64
C LYS A 415 18.79 -5.89 11.14
N LYS A 416 18.63 -6.16 12.44
CA LYS A 416 19.00 -7.45 13.06
C LYS A 416 17.82 -8.41 13.20
N LEU A 417 16.60 -7.99 12.87
CA LEU A 417 15.41 -8.82 13.00
C LEU A 417 15.15 -9.64 11.73
N THR A 418 14.68 -10.87 11.92
CA THR A 418 14.22 -11.74 10.83
C THR A 418 13.00 -11.13 10.13
N VAL A 419 12.04 -10.64 10.93
CA VAL A 419 10.89 -9.85 10.46
C VAL A 419 11.23 -8.38 10.68
N SER A 420 11.32 -7.62 9.59
CA SER A 420 11.72 -6.21 9.64
C SER A 420 10.76 -5.29 8.89
N GLN A 421 9.73 -5.86 8.26
CA GLN A 421 8.72 -5.16 7.47
C GLN A 421 7.31 -5.65 7.81
N GLY A 422 6.32 -4.76 7.68
CA GLY A 422 4.93 -5.09 8.08
C GLY A 422 4.29 -6.14 7.17
N ASP A 423 4.64 -6.15 5.88
CA ASP A 423 4.22 -7.20 4.95
C ASP A 423 4.81 -8.57 5.32
N GLN A 424 6.07 -8.62 5.78
CA GLN A 424 6.69 -9.83 6.32
C GLN A 424 5.99 -10.30 7.60
N ALA A 425 5.63 -9.38 8.51
CA ALA A 425 4.89 -9.72 9.73
C ALA A 425 3.51 -10.30 9.39
N MET A 426 2.78 -9.61 8.52
CA MET A 426 1.48 -10.04 7.99
C MET A 426 1.54 -11.45 7.37
N MET A 427 2.51 -11.69 6.49
CA MET A 427 2.67 -13.00 5.84
C MET A 427 3.17 -14.09 6.78
N THR A 428 4.01 -13.75 7.75
CA THR A 428 4.45 -14.68 8.79
C THR A 428 3.26 -15.15 9.61
N TRP A 429 2.41 -14.23 10.05
CA TRP A 429 1.18 -14.55 10.78
C TRP A 429 0.23 -15.41 9.94
N TYR A 430 -0.07 -15.01 8.71
CA TYR A 430 -0.97 -15.75 7.82
C TYR A 430 -0.50 -17.19 7.60
N ASN A 431 0.80 -17.39 7.40
CA ASN A 431 1.39 -18.71 7.23
C ASN A 431 1.42 -19.55 8.52
N LEU A 432 1.46 -18.93 9.70
CA LEU A 432 1.36 -19.63 10.99
C LEU A 432 -0.07 -20.12 11.26
N VAL A 433 -1.07 -19.31 10.91
CA VAL A 433 -2.48 -19.60 11.18
C VAL A 433 -3.09 -20.51 10.11
N HIS A 434 -2.87 -20.20 8.83
CA HIS A 434 -3.53 -20.88 7.70
C HIS A 434 -2.56 -21.72 6.86
N GLY A 435 -1.25 -21.57 7.06
CA GLY A 435 -0.25 -22.34 6.33
C GLY A 435 -0.14 -23.78 6.85
N ARG A 436 -0.02 -24.74 5.93
CA ARG A 436 0.31 -26.14 6.27
C ARG A 436 1.81 -26.27 6.63
N ARG A 437 2.26 -25.70 7.75
CA ARG A 437 3.66 -25.82 8.21
C ARG A 437 3.84 -26.77 9.39
N GLY A 438 4.89 -27.58 9.33
CA GLY A 438 5.28 -28.55 10.36
C GLY A 438 5.77 -27.89 11.65
N LYS A 439 5.48 -28.54 12.79
CA LYS A 439 5.56 -28.02 14.17
C LYS A 439 6.86 -27.28 14.58
N GLY A 440 8.00 -27.55 13.95
CA GLY A 440 9.31 -26.98 14.35
C GLY A 440 9.63 -25.59 13.80
N LYS A 441 9.08 -25.19 12.64
CA LYS A 441 9.32 -23.85 12.04
C LYS A 441 8.42 -22.76 12.65
N ASN A 442 7.44 -23.15 13.46
CA ASN A 442 6.42 -22.25 13.98
C ASN A 442 6.89 -21.48 15.24
N GLN A 443 7.89 -21.99 15.97
CA GLN A 443 8.35 -21.37 17.22
C GLN A 443 9.27 -20.17 16.98
N THR A 444 10.17 -20.22 16.00
CA THR A 444 11.06 -19.09 15.67
C THR A 444 10.25 -17.91 15.12
N ALA A 445 9.38 -18.18 14.14
CA ALA A 445 8.51 -17.17 13.54
C ALA A 445 7.57 -16.50 14.57
N PHE A 446 7.15 -17.25 15.60
CA PHE A 446 6.39 -16.69 16.72
C PHE A 446 7.19 -15.63 17.48
N TYR A 447 8.43 -15.93 17.88
CA TYR A 447 9.26 -14.97 18.58
C TYR A 447 9.67 -13.79 17.69
N ASP A 448 9.93 -14.03 16.40
CA ASP A 448 10.23 -12.96 15.44
C ASP A 448 9.10 -11.92 15.35
N LEU A 449 7.83 -12.36 15.36
CA LEU A 449 6.66 -11.47 15.37
C LEU A 449 6.56 -10.65 16.67
N LEU A 450 6.80 -11.28 17.81
CA LEU A 450 6.78 -10.60 19.10
C LEU A 450 7.91 -9.56 19.19
N ASP A 451 9.13 -9.93 18.83
CA ASP A 451 10.30 -9.05 18.88
C ASP A 451 10.15 -7.84 17.94
N TYR A 452 9.58 -8.03 16.75
CA TYR A 452 9.31 -6.95 15.80
C TYR A 452 8.32 -5.92 16.37
N CYS A 453 7.12 -6.35 16.76
CA CYS A 453 6.09 -5.44 17.27
C CYS A 453 6.50 -4.80 18.63
N LYS A 454 7.26 -5.54 19.45
CA LYS A 454 7.88 -4.99 20.67
C LYS A 454 8.84 -3.86 20.33
N LEU A 455 9.67 -4.02 19.30
CA LEU A 455 10.62 -2.98 18.88
C LEU A 455 9.91 -1.72 18.42
N ASP A 456 8.76 -1.80 17.73
CA ASP A 456 8.00 -0.61 17.30
C ASP A 456 7.56 0.27 18.47
N THR A 457 6.99 -0.34 19.50
CA THR A 457 6.63 0.40 20.72
C THR A 457 7.84 0.87 21.54
N LEU A 458 8.92 0.09 21.60
CA LEU A 458 10.16 0.50 22.27
C LEU A 458 10.82 1.67 21.54
N ALA A 459 10.78 1.68 20.20
CA ALA A 459 11.26 2.76 19.37
C ALA A 459 10.53 4.06 19.69
N MET A 460 9.21 4.02 19.85
CA MET A 460 8.45 5.21 20.29
C MET A 460 8.87 5.69 21.69
N VAL A 461 9.12 4.78 22.63
CA VAL A 461 9.60 5.12 23.98
C VAL A 461 10.95 5.85 23.89
N GLU A 462 11.92 5.30 23.16
CA GLU A 462 13.25 5.89 23.08
C GLU A 462 13.27 7.20 22.30
N ILE A 463 12.49 7.31 21.22
CA ILE A 463 12.30 8.58 20.50
C ILE A 463 11.68 9.63 21.43
N TRP A 464 10.63 9.27 22.16
CA TRP A 464 10.00 10.18 23.14
C TRP A 464 11.00 10.66 24.21
N LYS A 465 11.84 9.76 24.73
CA LYS A 465 12.91 10.13 25.68
C LYS A 465 13.90 11.12 25.06
N LYS A 466 14.37 10.88 23.82
CA LYS A 466 15.28 11.81 23.12
C LYS A 466 14.63 13.17 22.93
N LEU A 467 13.37 13.21 22.48
CA LEU A 467 12.62 14.45 22.29
C LEU A 467 12.37 15.21 23.60
N SER A 468 12.29 14.50 24.73
CA SER A 468 12.12 15.10 26.07
C SER A 468 13.40 15.74 26.63
N LEU A 469 14.54 15.54 25.97
CA LEU A 469 15.84 16.14 26.31
C LEU A 469 16.20 17.34 25.44
N VAL A 470 15.45 17.54 24.35
CA VAL A 470 15.51 18.74 23.49
C VAL A 470 14.94 19.92 24.27
#